data_AF-A0A1D9CXW2-F1
#
_entry.id   AF-A0A1D9CXW2-F1
#
_cell.length_a   1.000
_cell.length_b   1.000
_cell.length_c   1.000
_cell.angle_alpha   90.00
_cell.angle_beta   90.00
_cell.angle_gamma   90.00
#
_symmetry.space_group_name_H-M   'P 1'
#
loop_
_entity.id
_entity.type
_entity.pdbx_description
1 polymer ?
#
loop_
_entity_poly.entity_id
_entity_poly.type
_entity_poly.pdbx_seq_one_letter_code
_entity_poly.pdbx_strand_id
1 'polypeptide(L)' 'MLFFISNHIDPYLDNTEQENLVKVCRVAKNLEGDPIEYRESYGLAEKFSYEVNII' A
#
# COMPACT_ATOMS: atom_id res chain seq x y z
N MET A 1 7.33 -1.35 1.25
CA MET A 1 7.08 -1.46 2.70
C MET A 1 5.58 -1.49 2.92
N LEU A 2 5.10 -2.36 3.80
CA LEU A 2 3.67 -2.54 4.10
C LEU A 2 3.39 -2.03 5.52
N PHE A 3 2.33 -1.27 5.68
CA PHE A 3 1.87 -0.72 6.95
C PHE A 3 0.37 -0.94 7.10
N PHE A 4 -0.09 -0.99 8.36
CA PHE A 4 -1.49 -0.85 8.70
C PHE A 4 -1.69 0.55 9.29
N ILE A 5 -2.69 1.28 8.81
CA ILE A 5 -3.01 2.63 9.26
C ILE A 5 -4.49 2.74 9.59
N SER A 6 -4.84 3.64 10.50
CA SER A 6 -6.21 4.05 10.83
C SER A 6 -6.30 5.58 10.75
N ASN A 7 -7.50 6.14 10.95
CA ASN A 7 -7.76 7.58 10.89
C ASN A 7 -7.37 8.20 9.52
N HIS A 8 -7.55 7.44 8.44
CA HIS A 8 -7.31 7.90 7.08
C HIS A 8 -8.51 7.55 6.21
N ILE A 9 -9.10 8.55 5.55
CA ILE A 9 -10.14 8.37 4.53
C ILE A 9 -9.48 8.50 3.16
N ASP A 10 -9.52 7.43 2.36
CA ASP A 10 -9.04 7.47 0.98
C ASP A 10 -10.19 7.90 0.04
N PRO A 11 -10.01 8.87 -0.88
CA PRO A 11 -11.09 9.35 -1.75
C PRO A 11 -11.68 8.30 -2.71
N TYR A 12 -10.97 7.19 -2.91
CA TYR A 12 -11.34 6.11 -3.82
C TYR A 12 -11.75 4.83 -3.09
N LEU A 13 -11.61 4.79 -1.76
CA LEU A 13 -12.11 3.71 -0.93
C LEU A 13 -13.28 4.26 -0.11
N ASP A 14 -14.41 3.55 -0.11
CA ASP A 14 -15.58 3.91 0.68
C ASP A 14 -15.37 3.52 2.16
N ASN A 15 -14.30 4.06 2.77
CA ASN A 15 -13.87 3.74 4.12
C ASN A 15 -14.10 4.91 5.07
N THR A 16 -14.35 4.57 6.32
CA THR A 16 -14.48 5.49 7.46
C THR A 16 -13.15 5.65 8.18
N GLU A 17 -13.02 6.69 9.03
CA GLU A 17 -11.82 6.91 9.84
C GLU A 17 -11.49 5.74 10.79
N GLN A 18 -12.50 4.96 11.17
CA GLN A 18 -12.37 3.85 12.10
C GLN A 18 -11.82 2.57 11.44
N GLU A 19 -11.92 2.48 10.11
CA GLU A 19 -11.48 1.30 9.38
C GLU A 19 -9.97 1.28 9.18
N ASN A 20 -9.37 0.11 9.37
CA ASN A 20 -7.96 -0.09 9.11
C ASN A 20 -7.71 -0.26 7.61
N LEU A 21 -6.74 0.47 7.09
CA LEU A 21 -6.25 0.34 5.73
C LEU A 21 -4.85 -0.27 5.73
N VAL A 22 -4.57 -1.06 4.70
CA VAL A 22 -3.21 -1.46 4.35
C VAL A 22 -2.64 -0.39 3.45
N LYS A 23 -1.51 0.20 3.85
CA LYS A 23 -0.70 1.11 3.03
C LYS A 23 0.53 0.38 2.49
N VAL A 24 0.69 0.38 1.17
CA VAL A 24 1.85 -0.19 0.48
C VAL A 24 2.66 0.94 -0.17
N CYS A 25 3.89 1.13 0.29
CA CYS A 25 4.86 2.06 -0.31
C CYS A 25 5.85 1.28 -1.19
N ARG A 26 5.93 1.61 -2.48
CA ARG A 26 6.83 0.99 -3.44
C ARG A 26 7.74 2.04 -4.09
N VAL A 27 9.01 1.68 -4.27
CA VAL A 27 9.93 2.38 -5.17
C VAL A 27 10.22 1.44 -6.34
N ALA A 28 9.90 1.85 -7.56
CA ALA A 28 10.34 1.17 -8.77
C ALA A 28 11.69 1.73 -9.20
N LYS A 29 12.57 0.87 -9.69
CA LYS A 29 13.91 1.22 -10.16
C LYS A 29 14.09 0.77 -11.62
N ASN A 30 14.88 1.51 -12.40
CA ASN A 30 15.32 1.08 -13.72
C ASN A 30 16.34 -0.07 -13.63
N LEU A 31 16.89 -0.48 -14.78
CA LEU A 31 17.89 -1.54 -14.86
C LEU A 31 19.24 -1.12 -14.24
N GLU A 32 19.56 0.17 -14.21
CA GLU A 32 20.74 0.70 -13.51
C GLU A 32 20.59 0.78 -11.98
N GLY A 33 19.36 0.59 -11.46
CA GLY A 33 19.04 0.66 -10.04
C GLY A 33 18.62 2.04 -9.54
N ASP A 34 18.48 3.02 -10.44
CA ASP A 34 17.99 4.35 -10.15
C ASP A 34 16.46 4.35 -9.98
N PRO A 35 15.91 5.09 -9.00
CA PRO A 35 14.48 5.18 -8.79
C PRO A 35 13.79 5.91 -9.93
N ILE A 36 12.73 5.31 -10.48
CA ILE A 36 11.91 5.90 -11.54
C ILE A 36 10.49 6.23 -11.09
N GLU A 37 10.02 5.62 -10.00
CA GLU A 37 8.69 5.86 -9.46
C GLU A 37 8.67 5.63 -7.95
N TYR A 38 7.96 6.51 -7.23
CA TYR A 38 7.45 6.23 -5.89
C TYR A 38 5.92 6.14 -5.94
N ARG A 39 5.36 5.11 -5.32
CA ARG A 39 3.92 4.90 -5.26
C ARG A 39 3.47 4.52 -3.86
N GLU A 40 2.41 5.17 -3.41
CA GLU A 40 1.62 4.76 -2.26
C GLU A 40 0.29 4.19 -2.75
N SER A 41 -0.13 3.08 -2.16
CA SER A 41 -1.41 2.46 -2.47
C SER A 41 -2.09 2.02 -1.19
N TYR A 42 -3.41 2.18 -1.16
CA TYR A 42 -4.25 1.88 -0.01
C TYR A 42 -5.23 0.77 -0.38
N GLY A 43 -5.56 -0.07 0.59
CA GLY A 43 -6.60 -1.09 0.46
C GLY A 43 -7.27 -1.37 1.79
N LEU A 44 -8.55 -1.76 1.76
CA LEU A 44 -9.28 -2.16 2.96
C LEU A 44 -8.62 -3.39 3.58
N ALA A 45 -8.23 -3.32 4.85
CA ALA A 45 -7.52 -4.42 5.51
C ALA A 45 -8.35 -5.72 5.56
N GLU A 46 -9.67 -5.62 5.66
CA GLU A 46 -10.59 -6.76 5.65
C GLU A 46 -10.65 -7.51 4.30
N LYS A 47 -10.27 -6.85 3.21
CA LYS A 47 -10.35 -7.37 1.83
C LYS A 47 -8.98 -7.51 1.17
N PHE A 48 -7.90 -7.33 1.94
CA PHE A 48 -6.54 -7.34 1.42
C PHE A 48 -5.81 -8.63 1.78
N SER A 49 -5.18 -9.26 0.79
CA SER A 49 -4.27 -10.39 0.96
C SER A 49 -3.00 -10.16 0.14
N TYR A 50 -1.84 -10.45 0.70
CA TYR A 50 -0.55 -10.36 0.01
C TYR A 50 0.32 -11.57 0.34
N GLU A 51 0.89 -12.18 -0.69
CA GLU A 51 1.78 -13.33 -0.57
C GLU A 51 3.13 -12.97 -1.18
N VAL A 52 4.21 -13.33 -0.47
CA VAL A 52 5.57 -13.23 -0.98
C VAL A 52 6.19 -14.61 -0.97
N ASN A 53 6.61 -15.06 -2.14
CA ASN A 53 7.46 -16.22 -2.27
C ASN A 53 8.91 -15.75 -2.34
N ILE A 54 9.70 -16.10 -1.33
CA ILE A 54 11.14 -15.87 -1.32
C ILE A 54 11.78 -17.17 -1.84
N ILE A 55 12.46 -17.08 -2.97
CA ILE A 55 13.20 -18.18 -3.61
C ILE A 55 14.68 -18.05 -3.25
#